data_AF-A0A2E6IPJ3-F1
#
_entry.id   AF-A0A2E6IPJ3-F1
#
_cell.length_a   1.000
_cell.length_b   1.000
_cell.length_c   1.000
_cell.angle_alpha   90.00
_cell.angle_beta   90.00
_cell.angle_gamma   90.00
#
_symmetry.space_group_name_H-M   'P 1'
#
loop_
_entity.id
_entity.type
_entity.pdbx_description
1 polymer ?
#
loop_
_entity_poly.entity_id
_entity_poly.type
_entity_poly.pdbx_seq_one_letter_code
_entity_poly.pdbx_strand_id
1 'polypeptide(L)'
;MAWSRKHGARNWGIAQADRYANGLFALFELLADFPEMARERREFTPAVRIHPSGAHLVISRADGQGIEIIRILHAHQNLTAYLPEG
;
A
#
# COMPACT_ATOMS: atom_id res chain seq x y z
N MET A 1 -29.13 -6.42 1.82
CA MET A 1 -28.43 -5.35 2.56
C MET A 1 -27.76 -4.45 1.54
N ALA A 2 -28.11 -3.16 1.59
CA ALA A 2 -27.90 -2.20 0.53
C ALA A 2 -26.50 -1.58 0.54
N TRP A 3 -25.91 -1.36 -0.63
CA TRP A 3 -24.95 -0.29 -0.82
C TRP A 3 -25.51 0.71 -1.83
N SER A 4 -25.94 1.87 -1.31
CA SER A 4 -26.50 2.98 -2.08
C SER A 4 -25.41 4.05 -2.28
N ARG A 5 -24.98 4.25 -3.53
CA ARG A 5 -25.16 5.49 -4.30
C ARG A 5 -24.43 5.42 -5.66
N LYS A 6 -25.21 5.51 -6.73
CA LYS A 6 -24.83 6.00 -8.07
C LYS A 6 -24.63 7.54 -7.96
N HIS A 7 -23.79 8.27 -8.69
CA HIS A 7 -23.73 8.47 -10.15
C HIS A 7 -22.45 9.27 -10.51
N GLY A 8 -21.79 8.97 -11.64
CA GLY A 8 -20.85 9.90 -12.29
C GLY A 8 -19.52 9.33 -12.86
N ALA A 9 -19.13 8.08 -12.57
CA ALA A 9 -17.74 7.65 -12.77
C ALA A 9 -17.53 6.34 -13.56
N ARG A 10 -18.45 5.90 -14.41
CA ARG A 10 -18.31 4.55 -14.99
C ARG A 10 -17.17 4.40 -16.02
N ASN A 11 -16.82 5.45 -16.77
CA ASN A 11 -15.64 5.42 -17.66
C ASN A 11 -14.42 6.11 -17.06
N TRP A 12 -14.61 7.25 -16.39
CA TRP A 12 -13.51 7.96 -15.71
C TRP A 12 -13.00 7.16 -14.50
N GLY A 13 -13.90 6.52 -13.75
CA GLY A 13 -13.56 5.69 -12.60
C GLY A 13 -12.89 4.37 -12.98
N ILE A 14 -13.17 3.78 -14.15
CA ILE A 14 -12.44 2.59 -14.63
C ILE A 14 -11.04 2.99 -15.07
N ALA A 15 -10.88 3.97 -15.98
CA ALA A 15 -9.56 4.39 -16.43
C ALA A 15 -8.69 4.97 -15.29
N GLN A 16 -9.31 5.63 -14.31
CA GLN A 16 -8.62 6.10 -13.10
C GLN A 16 -8.29 4.93 -12.16
N ALA A 17 -9.20 3.95 -11.97
CA ALA A 17 -8.93 2.74 -11.20
C ALA A 17 -7.83 1.89 -11.83
N ASP A 18 -7.81 1.77 -13.16
CA ASP A 18 -6.79 1.03 -13.92
C ASP A 18 -5.43 1.70 -13.79
N ARG A 19 -5.33 3.02 -13.98
CA ARG A 19 -4.07 3.76 -13.78
C ARG A 19 -3.59 3.67 -12.34
N TYR A 20 -4.50 3.77 -11.38
CA TYR A 20 -4.21 3.66 -9.97
C TYR A 20 -3.71 2.25 -9.59
N ALA A 21 -4.38 1.21 -10.09
CA ALA A 21 -3.95 -0.17 -9.93
C ALA A 21 -2.59 -0.39 -10.60
N ASN A 22 -2.38 0.09 -11.82
CA ASN A 22 -1.12 -0.03 -12.55
C ASN A 22 0.05 0.61 -11.79
N GLY A 23 -0.17 1.77 -11.14
CA GLY A 23 0.85 2.41 -10.32
C GLY A 23 1.23 1.60 -9.08
N LEU A 24 0.26 0.94 -8.43
CA LEU A 24 0.54 0.04 -7.31
C LEU A 24 1.23 -1.25 -7.76
N PHE A 25 0.81 -1.84 -8.88
CA PHE A 25 1.46 -3.04 -9.43
C PHE A 25 2.91 -2.79 -9.83
N ALA A 26 3.19 -1.67 -10.51
CA ALA A 26 4.56 -1.28 -10.84
C ALA A 26 5.42 -1.08 -9.57
N LEU A 27 4.83 -0.54 -8.49
CA LEU A 27 5.51 -0.45 -7.21
C LEU A 27 5.75 -1.83 -6.59
N PHE A 28 4.82 -2.77 -6.69
CA PHE A 28 5.02 -4.12 -6.14
C PHE A 28 6.13 -4.85 -6.87
N GLU A 29 6.21 -4.74 -8.19
CA GLU A 29 7.34 -5.27 -8.97
C GLU A 29 8.66 -4.63 -8.53
N LEU A 30 8.71 -3.31 -8.41
CA LEU A 30 9.90 -2.59 -7.93
C LEU A 30 10.34 -3.06 -6.53
N LEU A 31 9.38 -3.23 -5.61
CA LEU A 31 9.67 -3.70 -4.26
C LEU A 31 10.04 -5.19 -4.22
N ALA A 32 9.58 -6.00 -5.17
CA ALA A 32 9.96 -7.40 -5.29
C ALA A 32 11.41 -7.53 -5.81
N ASP A 33 11.79 -6.68 -6.76
CA ASP A 33 13.15 -6.61 -7.31
C ASP A 33 14.15 -6.01 -6.30
N PHE A 34 13.71 -5.05 -5.49
CA PHE A 34 14.55 -4.36 -4.49
C PHE A 34 13.88 -4.30 -3.09
N PRO A 35 13.74 -5.44 -2.39
CA PRO A 35 13.05 -5.50 -1.10
C PRO A 35 13.66 -4.60 -0.02
N GLU A 36 14.95 -4.30 -0.09
CA GLU A 36 15.68 -3.43 0.83
C GLU A 36 15.49 -1.93 0.58
N MET A 37 14.83 -1.53 -0.52
CA MET A 37 14.53 -0.13 -0.83
C MET A 37 13.70 0.53 0.27
N ALA A 38 12.84 -0.23 0.94
CA ALA A 38 12.10 0.22 2.11
C ALA A 38 12.83 -0.21 3.40
N ARG A 39 13.05 0.76 4.30
CA ARG A 39 13.71 0.51 5.59
C ARG A 39 12.94 -0.54 6.41
N GLU A 40 13.66 -1.57 6.86
CA GLU A 40 13.16 -2.52 7.85
C GLU A 40 12.79 -1.82 9.15
N ARG A 41 11.59 -2.13 9.65
CA ARG A 41 11.03 -1.65 10.90
C ARG A 41 10.94 -2.81 11.87
N ARG A 42 11.96 -2.92 12.73
CA ARG A 42 12.10 -3.98 13.74
C ARG A 42 11.28 -3.69 14.99
N GLU A 43 10.66 -2.51 15.08
CA GLU A 43 9.66 -2.20 16.09
C GLU A 43 8.39 -3.07 15.96
N PHE A 44 8.15 -3.68 14.80
CA PHE A 44 7.09 -4.66 14.58
C PHE A 44 7.64 -6.10 14.64
N THR A 45 6.82 -7.04 15.13
CA THR A 45 7.14 -8.47 15.14
C THR A 45 6.06 -9.27 14.41
N PRO A 46 6.36 -9.96 13.28
CA PRO A 46 7.65 -9.95 12.58
C PRO A 46 7.99 -8.57 11.99
N ALA A 47 9.28 -8.32 11.74
CA ALA A 47 9.72 -7.04 11.17
C ALA A 47 9.05 -6.80 9.80
N VAL A 48 8.66 -5.54 9.57
CA VAL A 48 7.98 -5.13 8.33
C VAL A 48 8.75 -4.03 7.63
N ARG A 49 8.36 -3.72 6.40
CA ARG A 49 8.83 -2.60 5.60
C ARG A 49 7.63 -1.77 5.21
N ILE A 50 7.79 -0.45 5.22
CA ILE A 50 6.70 0.49 4.93
C ILE A 50 7.17 1.42 3.82
N HIS A 51 6.50 1.38 2.67
CA HIS A 51 6.80 2.22 1.52
C HIS A 51 5.62 3.18 1.22
N PRO A 52 5.82 4.50 1.29
CA PRO A 52 4.81 5.47 0.87
C PRO A 52 4.70 5.52 -0.66
N SER A 53 3.49 5.60 -1.19
CA SER A 53 3.20 5.73 -2.61
C SER A 53 1.96 6.57 -2.84
N GLY A 54 2.16 7.83 -3.22
CA GLY A 54 1.10 8.81 -3.30
C GLY A 54 0.32 8.88 -1.99
N ALA A 55 -0.99 8.62 -2.05
CA ALA A 55 -1.87 8.62 -0.89
C ALA A 55 -1.86 7.31 -0.09
N HIS A 56 -1.00 6.35 -0.41
CA HIS A 56 -1.00 5.01 0.21
C HIS A 56 0.30 4.67 0.92
N LEU A 57 0.22 3.77 1.89
CA LEU A 57 1.34 3.12 2.55
C LEU A 57 1.24 1.62 2.23
N VAL A 58 2.29 1.07 1.63
CA VAL A 58 2.41 -0.36 1.36
C VAL A 58 3.25 -0.96 2.48
N ILE A 59 2.67 -1.90 3.22
CA ILE A 59 3.35 -2.64 4.29
C ILE A 59 3.66 -4.04 3.77
N SER A 60 4.93 -4.40 3.79
CA SER A 60 5.42 -5.67 3.26
C SER A 60 6.49 -6.31 4.15
N ARG A 61 6.85 -7.54 3.81
CA ARG A 61 8.00 -8.28 4.36
C ARG A 61 8.80 -8.86 3.21
N ALA A 62 10.12 -8.97 3.36
CA ALA A 62 10.92 -9.81 2.48
C ALA A 62 10.81 -11.27 2.93
N ASP A 63 10.47 -12.19 2.02
CA ASP A 63 10.27 -13.62 2.35
C ASP A 63 11.37 -14.55 1.78
N GLY A 64 12.51 -13.97 1.41
CA GLY A 64 13.67 -14.71 0.86
C GLY A 64 13.50 -15.14 -0.59
N GLN A 65 12.29 -15.09 -1.16
CA GLN A 65 12.01 -15.33 -2.58
C GLN A 65 11.34 -14.12 -3.27
N GLY A 66 10.97 -13.10 -2.50
CA GLY A 66 10.40 -11.85 -2.96
C GLY A 66 9.87 -11.03 -1.78
N ILE A 67 8.70 -10.43 -1.99
CA ILE A 67 7.99 -9.69 -0.95
C ILE A 67 6.59 -10.27 -0.70
N GLU A 68 6.20 -10.29 0.57
CA GLU A 68 4.83 -10.51 1.02
C GLU A 68 4.18 -9.15 1.30
N ILE A 69 3.18 -8.75 0.52
CA ILE A 69 2.38 -7.56 0.82
C ILE A 69 1.38 -7.90 1.93
N ILE A 70 1.58 -7.31 3.12
CA ILE A 70 0.75 -7.56 4.31
C ILE A 70 -0.51 -6.68 4.26
N ARG A 71 -0.34 -5.39 3.96
CA ARG A 71 -1.43 -4.38 3.94
C ARG A 71 -1.11 -3.22 3.00
N ILE A 72 -2.17 -2.58 2.50
CA ILE A 72 -2.11 -1.27 1.83
C ILE A 72 -3.07 -0.35 2.58
N LEU A 73 -2.57 0.77 3.09
CA LEU A 73 -3.32 1.74 3.89
C LEU A 73 -3.38 3.08 3.18
N HIS A 74 -4.46 3.85 3.35
CA HIS A 74 -4.47 5.24 2.92
C HIS A 74 -3.73 6.10 3.95
N ALA A 75 -2.67 6.80 3.54
CA ALA A 75 -1.71 7.50 4.41
C ALA A 75 -2.39 8.54 5.30
N HIS A 76 -3.32 9.32 4.76
CA HIS A 76 -4.00 10.39 5.50
C HIS A 76 -4.90 9.89 6.66
N GLN A 77 -5.49 8.69 6.55
CA GLN A 77 -6.37 8.17 7.60
C GLN A 77 -5.65 7.29 8.62
N ASN A 78 -4.47 6.77 8.28
CA ASN A 78 -3.84 5.71 9.06
C ASN A 78 -2.51 6.11 9.72
N LEU A 79 -1.83 7.19 9.30
CA LEU A 79 -0.56 7.57 9.92
C LEU A 79 -0.72 7.86 11.43
N THR A 80 -1.86 8.43 11.83
CA THR A 80 -2.20 8.68 13.25
C THR A 80 -2.33 7.41 14.08
N ALA A 81 -2.64 6.26 13.48
CA ALA A 81 -2.78 4.98 14.20
C ALA A 81 -1.43 4.26 14.43
N TYR A 82 -0.36 4.69 13.77
CA TYR A 82 0.98 4.05 13.81
C TYR A 82 2.08 4.96 14.40
N LEU A 83 1.76 6.20 14.76
CA LEU A 83 2.65 7.01 15.59
C LEU A 83 2.42 6.57 17.05
N PRO A 84 3.44 6.07 17.77
CA PRO A 84 3.32 6.04 19.22
C PRO A 84 3.11 7.50 19.66
N GLU A 85 2.02 7.78 20.38
CA GLU A 85 1.95 9.00 21.15
C GLU A 85 3.21 9.03 22.03
N GLY A 86 3.94 10.14 21.98
CA GLY A 86 5.25 10.29 22.63
C GLY A 86 5.22 10.11 24.13
#